data_AF-A0A5C6ZAZ3-F1
#
_entry.id   AF-A0A5C6ZAZ3-F1
#
_cell.length_a   1.000
_cell.length_b   1.000
_cell.length_c   1.000
_cell.angle_alpha   90.00
_cell.angle_beta   90.00
_cell.angle_gamma   90.00
#
_symmetry.space_group_name_H-M   'P 1'
#
loop_
_entity.id
_entity.type
_entity.pdbx_description
1 polymer ?
#
loop_
_entity_poly.entity_id
_entity_poly.type
_entity_poly.pdbx_seq_one_letter_code
_entity_poly.pdbx_strand_id
1 'polypeptide(L)' 'MKDKKESFLTTPTKKHLIIFGLLWFISIALLTLSITDLFTESFFQKNYIMMYFLMIGSTVATGKLYFNYWKNKTLDSN' A
#
# COMPACT_ATOMS: atom_id res chain seq x y z
N MET A 1 -32.79 9.32 -2.45
CA MET A 1 -31.89 8.45 -1.70
C MET A 1 -30.47 8.79 -2.15
N LYS A 2 -29.54 9.11 -1.25
CA LYS A 2 -28.13 9.31 -1.64
C LYS A 2 -27.56 7.92 -1.90
N ASP A 3 -27.46 7.54 -3.16
CA ASP A 3 -26.69 6.37 -3.59
C ASP A 3 -25.33 6.42 -2.90
N LYS A 4 -25.12 5.54 -1.93
CA LYS A 4 -23.80 5.31 -1.36
C LYS A 4 -22.97 4.76 -2.52
N LYS A 5 -22.23 5.65 -3.20
CA LYS A 5 -21.19 5.25 -4.16
C LYS A 5 -20.28 4.29 -3.41
N GLU A 6 -20.47 3.00 -3.62
CA GLU A 6 -19.57 1.98 -3.12
C GLU A 6 -18.22 2.24 -3.78
N SER A 7 -17.34 2.91 -3.06
CA SER A 7 -16.01 3.21 -3.55
C SER A 7 -15.19 1.94 -3.45
N PHE A 8 -14.27 1.71 -4.38
CA PHE A 8 -13.28 0.63 -4.29
C PHE A 8 -12.50 0.65 -2.96
N LEU A 9 -12.47 1.81 -2.28
CA LEU A 9 -11.91 1.99 -0.96
C LEU A 9 -12.79 1.41 0.17
N THR A 10 -14.10 1.33 -0.01
CA THR A 10 -15.09 0.91 1.01
C THR A 10 -15.44 -0.57 0.93
N THR A 11 -15.51 -1.15 -0.28
CA THR A 11 -15.77 -2.59 -0.53
C THR A 11 -14.65 -3.21 -1.38
N PRO A 12 -13.41 -3.30 -0.86
CA PRO A 12 -12.30 -3.86 -1.61
C PRO A 12 -12.57 -5.34 -1.93
N THR A 13 -12.60 -5.71 -3.20
CA THR A 13 -12.67 -7.13 -3.60
C THR A 13 -11.28 -7.78 -3.42
N LYS A 14 -11.23 -9.09 -3.16
CA LYS A 14 -9.97 -9.89 -3.10
C LYS A 14 -8.97 -9.56 -4.22
N LYS A 15 -9.47 -9.36 -5.45
CA LYS A 15 -8.68 -9.02 -6.63
C LYS A 15 -8.00 -7.66 -6.52
N HIS A 16 -8.70 -6.64 -6.01
CA HIS A 16 -8.16 -5.29 -5.84
C HIS A 16 -7.02 -5.30 -4.81
N LEU A 17 -7.19 -6.05 -3.71
CA LEU A 17 -6.10 -6.22 -2.73
C LEU A 17 -4.85 -6.85 -3.33
N ILE A 18 -5.01 -7.92 -4.12
CA ILE A 18 -3.87 -8.59 -4.75
C ILE A 18 -3.14 -7.63 -5.70
N ILE A 19 -3.88 -6.87 -6.52
CA ILE A 19 -3.30 -5.89 -7.45
C ILE A 19 -2.60 -4.76 -6.70
N PHE A 20 -3.24 -4.15 -5.70
CA PHE A 20 -2.64 -3.09 -4.90
C PHE A 20 -1.45 -3.58 -4.06
N GLY A 21 -1.51 -4.81 -3.54
CA GLY A 21 -0.40 -5.45 -2.82
C GLY A 21 0.80 -5.73 -3.72
N LEU A 22 0.59 -6.28 -4.92
CA LEU A 22 1.63 -6.46 -5.93
C LEU A 22 2.24 -5.12 -6.36
N LEU A 23 1.40 -4.12 -6.63
CA LEU A 23 1.85 -2.79 -7.01
C LEU A 23 2.68 -2.13 -5.89
N TRP A 24 2.24 -2.27 -4.64
CA TRP A 24 2.99 -1.79 -3.46
C TRP A 24 4.34 -2.48 -3.35
N PHE A 25 4.39 -3.80 -3.51
CA PHE A 25 5.63 -4.57 -3.46
C PHE A 25 6.63 -4.14 -4.53
N ILE A 26 6.18 -4.04 -5.79
CA ILE A 26 7.01 -3.57 -6.91
C ILE A 26 7.49 -2.14 -6.66
N SER A 27 6.61 -1.27 -6.15
CA SER A 27 6.94 0.13 -5.87
C SER A 27 8.01 0.25 -4.79
N ILE A 28 7.89 -0.47 -3.67
CA ILE A 28 8.92 -0.45 -2.61
C ILE A 28 10.24 -1.06 -3.10
N ALA A 29 10.19 -2.13 -3.89
CA ALA A 29 11.38 -2.74 -4.46
C ALA A 29 12.12 -1.74 -5.37
N LEU A 30 11.40 -1.08 -6.29
CA LEU A 30 11.99 -0.04 -7.15
C LEU A 30 12.53 1.15 -6.34
N LEU A 31 11.78 1.61 -5.34
CA LEU A 31 12.22 2.72 -4.49
C LEU A 31 13.51 2.37 -3.74
N THR A 32 13.57 1.15 -3.21
CA THR A 32 14.74 0.62 -2.51
C THR A 32 15.94 0.58 -3.44
N LEU A 33 15.78 0.00 -4.64
CA LEU A 33 16.84 -0.07 -5.65
C LEU A 33 17.29 1.33 -6.11
N SER A 34 16.37 2.28 -6.18
CA SER A 34 16.68 3.66 -6.57
C SER A 34 17.44 4.42 -5.47
N ILE A 35 17.11 4.19 -4.20
CA ILE A 35 17.80 4.81 -3.05
C ILE A 35 19.21 4.25 -2.91
N THR A 36 19.36 2.95 -3.13
CA THR A 36 20.63 2.26 -2.89
C THR A 36 21.51 2.21 -4.14
N ASP A 37 21.12 2.85 -5.24
CA ASP A 37 21.79 2.71 -6.55
C ASP A 37 22.14 1.24 -6.84
N LEU A 38 21.11 0.38 -6.89
CA LEU A 38 21.24 -1.08 -7.03
C LEU A 38 22.08 -1.76 -5.93
N PHE A 39 21.97 -1.30 -4.68
CA PHE A 39 22.74 -1.76 -3.51
C PHE A 39 24.22 -1.34 -3.49
N THR A 40 24.61 -0.39 -4.33
CA THR A 40 25.94 0.23 -4.30
C THR A 40 26.07 1.22 -3.12
N GLU A 41 24.99 1.92 -2.79
CA GLU A 41 24.90 2.86 -1.67
C GLU A 41 24.14 2.30 -0.47
N SER A 42 24.44 2.85 0.72
CA SER A 42 23.74 2.47 1.95
C SER A 42 22.27 2.86 1.92
N PHE A 43 21.39 1.90 2.25
CA PHE A 43 19.96 2.14 2.34
C PHE A 43 19.58 3.18 3.39
N PHE A 44 20.42 3.51 4.36
CA PHE A 44 20.13 4.46 5.45
C PHE A 44 20.72 5.86 5.23
N GLN A 45 20.92 6.26 3.98
CA GLN A 45 21.39 7.61 3.66
C GLN A 45 20.33 8.68 4.01
N LYS A 46 20.74 9.67 4.81
CA LYS A 46 19.89 10.79 5.23
C LYS A 46 19.40 11.67 4.06
N ASN A 47 20.04 11.60 2.90
CA ASN A 47 19.64 12.36 1.71
C ASN A 47 18.27 11.91 1.16
N TYR A 48 17.83 10.68 1.48
CA TYR A 48 16.59 10.11 0.95
C TYR A 48 15.42 10.12 1.96
N ILE A 49 15.44 11.03 2.94
CA ILE A 49 14.36 11.17 3.95
C ILE A 49 12.98 11.27 3.30
N MET A 50 12.85 12.04 2.22
CA MET A 50 11.61 12.18 1.44
C MET A 50 11.09 10.83 0.91
N MET A 51 12.00 9.95 0.48
CA MET A 51 11.64 8.63 -0.05
C MET A 51 11.18 7.68 1.05
N TYR A 52 11.75 7.74 2.27
CA TYR A 52 11.21 6.97 3.41
C TYR A 52 9.79 7.42 3.77
N PHE A 53 9.49 8.72 3.74
CA PHE A 53 8.13 9.21 3.97
C PHE A 53 7.14 8.65 2.96
N LEU A 54 7.52 8.61 1.67
CA LEU A 54 6.74 7.97 0.62
C LEU A 54 6.54 6.47 0.88
N MET A 55 7.60 5.77 1.29
CA MET A 55 7.56 4.34 1.63
C MET A 55 6.58 4.06 2.78
N ILE A 56 6.66 4.85 3.86
CA ILE A 56 5.77 4.74 5.02
C ILE A 56 4.32 5.06 4.62
N GLY A 57 4.10 6.18 3.91
CA GLY A 57 2.76 6.58 3.47
C GLY A 57 2.09 5.52 2.59
N SER A 58 2.84 4.95 1.65
CA SER A 58 2.38 3.85 0.79
C SER A 58 2.02 2.61 1.60
N THR A 59 2.84 2.26 2.60
CA THR A 59 2.59 1.13 3.51
C THR A 59 1.33 1.34 4.36
N VAL A 60 1.12 2.54 4.89
CA VAL A 60 -0.08 2.88 5.67
C VAL A 60 -1.34 2.82 4.80
N ALA A 61 -1.29 3.33 3.57
CA ALA A 61 -2.42 3.30 2.64
C ALA A 61 -2.81 1.86 2.28
N THR A 62 -1.84 1.03 1.92
CA THR A 62 -2.05 -0.41 1.64
C THR A 62 -2.54 -1.13 2.89
N GLY A 63 -1.94 -0.90 4.05
CA GLY A 63 -2.37 -1.48 5.32
C GLY A 63 -3.82 -1.13 5.67
N LYS A 64 -4.25 0.11 5.43
CA LYS A 64 -5.64 0.55 5.62
C LYS A 64 -6.61 -0.16 4.67
N LEU A 65 -6.18 -0.42 3.43
CA LEU A 65 -6.93 -1.21 2.44
C LEU A 65 -7.11 -2.67 2.91
N TYR A 66 -6.05 -3.30 3.40
CA TYR A 66 -6.09 -4.65 3.97
C TYR A 66 -6.97 -4.72 5.23
N PHE A 67 -6.86 -3.74 6.12
CA PHE A 67 -7.70 -3.65 7.32
C PHE A 67 -9.18 -3.48 6.96
N ASN A 68 -9.49 -2.61 6.00
CA ASN A 68 -10.88 -2.39 5.58
C ASN A 68 -11.48 -3.65 4.94
N TYR A 69 -10.69 -4.39 4.15
CA TYR A 69 -11.12 -5.69 3.64
C TYR A 69 -11.38 -6.72 4.73
N TRP A 70 -10.49 -6.84 5.72
CA TRP A 70 -10.67 -7.77 6.82
C TRP A 70 -11.94 -7.46 7.61
N LYS A 71 -12.17 -6.18 7.91
CA LYS A 71 -13.38 -5.69 8.58
C LYS A 71 -14.66 -5.99 7.79
N ASN A 72 -14.63 -5.83 6.46
CA ASN A 72 -15.79 -6.12 5.63
C ASN A 72 -16.08 -7.64 5.56
N LYS A 73 -15.03 -8.47 5.52
CA LYS A 73 -15.17 -9.93 5.53
C LYS A 73 -15.71 -10.47 6.87
N THR A 74 -15.44 -9.78 7.97
CA THR A 74 -15.98 -10.14 9.30
C THR A 74 -17.45 -9.74 9.47
N LEU A 75 -17.92 -8.71 8.75
CA LEU A 75 -19.32 -8.28 8.76
C LEU A 75 -20.22 -9.15 7.87
N ASP A 76 -19.69 -9.72 6.79
CA ASP A 76 -20.43 -10.63 5.87
C ASP A 76 -20.59 -12.06 6.44
N SER A 77 -19.94 -12.35 7.57
CA SER A 77 -19.90 -13.68 8.20
C SER A 77 -20.83 -13.83 9.42
N ASN A 78 -21.63 -12.81 9.75
CA ASN A 78 -22.65 -12.81 10.82
C ASN A 78 -24.04 -12.63 10.22
#